data_AF-A0AAD8V871-F1
#
_entry.id   AF-A0AAD8V871-F1
#
_cell.length_a   1.000
_cell.length_b   1.000
_cell.length_c   1.000
_cell.angle_alpha   90.00
_cell.angle_beta   90.00
_cell.angle_gamma   90.00
#
_symmetry.space_group_name_H-M   'P 1'
#
loop_
_entity.id
_entity.type
_entity.pdbx_description
1 polymer ?
#
loop_
_entity_poly.entity_id
_entity_poly.type
_entity_poly.pdbx_seq_one_letter_code
_entity_poly.pdbx_strand_id
1 'polypeptide(L)'
;MALTVKQLNADASFLLTFEPIVPESTPGITARPFRVLLDPWITGPSTIFHSILATTTHKECPCVCSLQHLPEPDLVIISQHKSDHCNEATLRQLPASGTRTLILAEPAAAKVIRSWKYFDADKVHTIPRWEDPRATGKQSVVRVKVPPFSPGGEPGEVTVAFIPQRRDFKGLHAAIGITYRPPPTSPRFPHLSTPPETPVSQQSSLTTSQVAMASHKKSRNAPVYLNPPTPPETPSSRSLRSVRSGTLATPIPDARDRAVSVIFSPHGISYRCLEKYADAHLEAEAALPLTALLHCFDTVSNPWWLGGNISTGMPAGQETAAALGATAWVSTHDGDKDVKGLVTKMLKTKRYTQKQVAAPSSSGQKRGDRHGRSAKTGDGEKEGKGTEVLVLGVGEEVAMTGEGVWNVESAARALPMSWKLPEIGKTPKGRERGRGLAPVDTAAKYGPRR
;
A
#
# COMPACT_ATOMS: atom_id res chain seq x y z
N MET A 1 -11.07 11.60 -2.41
CA MET A 1 -11.08 10.13 -2.18
C MET A 1 -10.76 9.86 -0.72
N ALA A 2 -11.29 8.78 -0.16
CA ALA A 2 -11.11 8.39 1.24
C ALA A 2 -10.35 7.06 1.35
N LEU A 3 -9.55 6.92 2.41
CA LEU A 3 -8.87 5.70 2.81
C LEU A 3 -9.39 5.30 4.19
N THR A 4 -9.90 4.07 4.30
CA THR A 4 -10.18 3.45 5.60
C THR A 4 -9.15 2.39 5.88
N VAL A 5 -8.52 2.47 7.07
CA VAL A 5 -7.55 1.48 7.58
C VAL A 5 -8.21 0.73 8.73
N LYS A 6 -8.39 -0.58 8.59
CA LYS A 6 -8.92 -1.46 9.64
C LYS A 6 -7.87 -2.44 10.12
N GLN A 7 -7.65 -2.52 11.43
CA GLN A 7 -6.72 -3.47 12.03
C GLN A 7 -7.43 -4.81 12.29
N LEU A 8 -6.95 -5.89 11.68
CA LEU A 8 -7.60 -7.20 11.74
C LEU A 8 -7.09 -8.09 12.87
N ASN A 9 -5.84 -7.90 13.29
CA ASN A 9 -5.23 -8.59 14.42
C ASN A 9 -4.27 -7.66 15.17
N ALA A 10 -3.71 -8.12 16.28
CA ALA A 10 -2.79 -7.32 17.09
C ALA A 10 -1.37 -7.19 16.49
N ASP A 11 -1.19 -7.53 15.21
CA ASP A 11 0.11 -7.62 14.55
C ASP A 11 0.21 -6.66 13.35
N ALA A 12 0.29 -7.20 12.13
CA ALA A 12 0.47 -6.44 10.89
C ALA A 12 -0.62 -6.70 9.84
N SER A 13 -1.75 -7.32 10.22
CA SER A 13 -2.84 -7.58 9.27
C SER A 13 -3.82 -6.42 9.22
N PHE A 14 -3.94 -5.80 8.03
CA PHE A 14 -4.83 -4.66 7.82
C PHE A 14 -5.72 -4.86 6.59
N LEU A 15 -6.95 -4.35 6.65
CA LEU A 15 -7.79 -4.14 5.47
C LEU A 15 -7.79 -2.64 5.14
N LEU A 16 -7.26 -2.30 3.98
CA LEU A 16 -7.37 -0.97 3.40
C LEU A 16 -8.56 -0.92 2.46
N THR A 17 -9.40 0.10 2.61
CA THR A 17 -10.51 0.36 1.69
C THR A 17 -10.35 1.75 1.09
N PHE A 18 -10.19 1.82 -0.23
CA PHE A 18 -10.09 3.07 -0.98
C PHE A 18 -11.44 3.38 -1.61
N GLU A 19 -12.03 4.52 -1.25
CA GLU A 19 -13.35 4.93 -1.71
C GLU A 19 -13.27 6.25 -2.50
N PRO A 20 -13.73 6.27 -3.76
CA PRO A 20 -13.83 7.51 -4.51
C PRO A 20 -14.93 8.37 -3.91
N ILE A 21 -14.65 9.67 -3.75
CA ILE A 21 -15.66 10.66 -3.35
C ILE A 21 -16.28 11.17 -4.65
N VAL A 22 -17.48 10.68 -4.97
CA VAL A 22 -18.22 11.06 -6.18
C VAL A 22 -19.32 12.05 -5.77
N PRO A 23 -19.50 13.18 -6.46
CA PRO A 23 -20.63 14.08 -6.21
C PRO A 23 -21.97 13.36 -6.42
N GLU A 24 -22.90 13.51 -5.46
CA GLU A 24 -24.24 12.89 -5.48
C GLU A 24 -25.06 13.17 -6.74
N SER A 25 -24.74 14.25 -7.45
CA SER A 25 -25.44 14.75 -8.63
C SER A 25 -25.11 14.04 -9.95
N THR A 26 -24.47 12.86 -9.93
CA THR A 26 -24.10 12.12 -11.16
C THR A 26 -24.88 10.80 -11.28
N PRO A 27 -26.07 10.80 -11.91
CA PRO A 27 -26.88 9.60 -12.10
C PRO A 27 -26.13 8.52 -12.88
N GLY A 28 -26.21 7.27 -12.44
CA GLY A 28 -25.63 6.11 -13.15
C GLY A 28 -24.15 5.83 -12.87
N ILE A 29 -23.49 6.58 -11.96
CA ILE A 29 -22.17 6.22 -11.44
C ILE A 29 -22.32 5.30 -10.23
N THR A 30 -21.76 4.10 -10.33
CA THR A 30 -21.63 3.19 -9.17
C THR A 30 -20.19 3.21 -8.69
N ALA A 31 -19.93 3.98 -7.63
CA ALA A 31 -18.64 3.99 -6.95
C ALA A 31 -18.41 2.66 -6.22
N ARG A 32 -17.44 1.86 -6.69
CA ARG A 32 -17.01 0.63 -6.01
C ARG A 32 -15.75 0.90 -5.19
N PRO A 33 -15.71 0.53 -3.90
CA PRO A 33 -14.48 0.55 -3.11
C PRO A 33 -13.44 -0.41 -3.69
N PHE A 34 -12.17 0.01 -3.72
CA PHE A 34 -11.04 -0.86 -4.01
C PHE A 34 -10.44 -1.34 -2.69
N ARG A 35 -10.31 -2.65 -2.51
CA ARG A 35 -9.93 -3.24 -1.21
C ARG A 35 -8.58 -3.95 -1.29
N VAL A 36 -7.67 -3.60 -0.38
CA VAL A 36 -6.34 -4.20 -0.27
C VAL A 36 -6.18 -4.83 1.10
N LEU A 37 -5.93 -6.14 1.13
CA LEU A 37 -5.66 -6.90 2.35
C LEU A 37 -4.14 -7.06 2.52
N LEU A 38 -3.59 -6.52 3.60
CA LEU A 38 -2.16 -6.57 3.92
C LEU A 38 -1.88 -7.71 4.90
N ASP A 39 -0.87 -8.52 4.58
CA ASP A 39 -0.29 -9.55 5.47
C ASP A 39 -1.31 -10.32 6.32
N PRO A 40 -2.32 -10.97 5.70
CA PRO A 40 -3.42 -11.56 6.46
C PRO A 40 -2.96 -12.78 7.26
N TRP A 41 -3.11 -12.66 8.58
CA TRP A 41 -2.96 -13.76 9.53
C TRP A 41 -4.18 -13.79 10.46
N ILE A 42 -5.18 -14.58 10.05
CA ILE A 42 -6.49 -14.70 10.69
C ILE A 42 -6.63 -16.03 11.45
N THR A 43 -5.99 -17.07 10.93
CA THR A 43 -6.03 -18.41 11.52
C THR A 43 -4.76 -19.15 11.20
N GLY A 44 -4.57 -20.28 11.88
CA GLY A 44 -3.37 -21.08 11.82
C GLY A 44 -2.29 -20.54 12.76
N PRO A 45 -1.42 -21.43 13.25
CA PRO A 45 -0.28 -21.00 14.06
C PRO A 45 0.68 -20.15 13.21
N SER A 46 1.32 -19.16 13.84
CA SER A 46 2.57 -18.60 13.31
C SER A 46 3.74 -19.14 14.12
N THR A 47 4.62 -19.85 13.44
CA THR A 47 5.94 -20.17 13.95
C THR A 47 6.88 -19.05 13.54
N ILE A 48 7.00 -18.01 14.36
CA ILE A 48 7.94 -16.91 14.10
C ILE A 48 9.36 -17.48 14.15
N PHE A 49 9.94 -17.72 12.97
CA PHE A 49 11.33 -18.10 12.83
C PHE A 49 12.21 -16.84 12.95
N HIS A 50 12.20 -16.24 14.14
CA HIS A 50 13.32 -15.46 14.62
C HIS A 50 14.15 -16.37 15.53
N SER A 51 15.46 -16.41 15.28
CA SER A 51 16.38 -17.52 15.60
C SER A 51 16.18 -18.19 16.98
N ILE A 52 15.48 -19.33 16.98
CA ILE A 52 15.33 -20.34 18.06
C ILE A 52 13.96 -20.28 18.76
N LEU A 53 12.95 -20.84 18.07
CA LEU A 53 11.70 -21.39 18.60
C LEU A 53 10.94 -20.52 19.62
N ALA A 54 10.16 -19.57 19.11
CA ALA A 54 8.99 -19.05 19.81
C ALA A 54 7.74 -19.33 18.96
N THR A 55 6.87 -20.22 19.43
CA THR A 55 5.52 -20.37 18.88
C THR A 55 4.69 -19.26 19.51
N THR A 56 4.33 -18.24 18.73
CA THR A 56 3.40 -17.20 19.18
C THR A 56 2.01 -17.58 18.74
N THR A 57 1.14 -17.90 19.70
CA THR A 57 -0.31 -17.89 19.48
C THR A 57 -0.82 -16.47 19.67
N HIS A 58 -1.84 -16.09 18.93
CA HIS A 58 -2.55 -14.82 19.12
C HIS A 58 -2.87 -14.61 20.61
N LYS A 59 -2.34 -13.54 21.22
CA LYS A 59 -2.75 -13.12 22.57
C LYS A 59 -4.17 -12.56 22.53
N GLU A 60 -4.46 -11.83 21.46
CA GLU A 60 -5.79 -11.36 21.08
C GLU A 60 -6.20 -11.99 19.76
N CYS A 61 -7.35 -12.66 19.74
CA CYS A 61 -7.91 -13.25 18.52
C CYS A 61 -8.12 -12.15 17.46
N PRO A 62 -7.90 -12.44 16.17
CA PRO A 62 -8.29 -11.53 15.10
C PRO A 62 -9.76 -11.16 15.21
N CYS A 63 -10.14 -9.98 14.71
CA CYS A 63 -11.52 -9.49 14.78
C CYS A 63 -12.50 -10.29 13.89
N VAL A 64 -11.98 -11.21 13.08
CA VAL A 64 -12.74 -12.15 12.26
C VAL A 64 -12.15 -13.55 12.38
N CYS A 65 -12.97 -14.59 12.23
CA CYS A 65 -12.52 -15.99 12.29
C CYS A 65 -12.11 -16.56 10.92
N SER A 66 -12.41 -15.84 9.83
CA SER A 66 -12.22 -16.30 8.44
C SER A 66 -12.23 -15.10 7.50
N LEU A 67 -11.49 -15.19 6.40
CA LEU A 67 -11.51 -14.20 5.31
C LEU A 67 -12.90 -14.09 4.66
N GLN A 68 -13.76 -15.10 4.79
CA GLN A 68 -15.14 -15.06 4.30
C GLN A 68 -16.01 -14.03 5.05
N HIS A 69 -15.61 -13.62 6.26
CA HIS A 69 -16.30 -12.57 7.01
C HIS A 69 -15.86 -11.15 6.61
N LEU A 70 -14.88 -11.04 5.70
CA LEU A 70 -14.45 -9.76 5.14
C LEU A 70 -15.05 -9.60 3.74
N PRO A 71 -15.33 -8.35 3.31
CA PRO A 71 -15.60 -8.08 1.91
C PRO A 71 -14.45 -8.60 1.02
N GLU A 72 -14.77 -9.23 -0.11
CA GLU A 72 -13.77 -9.82 -0.99
C GLU A 72 -12.73 -8.77 -1.44
N PRO A 73 -11.43 -8.97 -1.15
CA PRO A 73 -10.38 -8.02 -1.50
C PRO A 73 -10.11 -8.04 -3.01
N ASP A 74 -9.76 -6.88 -3.57
CA ASP A 74 -9.22 -6.78 -4.94
C ASP A 74 -7.77 -7.25 -4.99
N LEU A 75 -7.04 -6.98 -3.92
CA LEU A 75 -5.62 -7.24 -3.81
C LEU A 75 -5.29 -7.80 -2.43
N VAL A 76 -4.42 -8.79 -2.41
CA VAL A 76 -3.75 -9.25 -1.20
C VAL A 76 -2.27 -8.95 -1.37
N ILE A 77 -1.68 -8.22 -0.43
CA ILE A 77 -0.26 -7.88 -0.47
C ILE A 77 0.46 -8.58 0.67
N ILE A 78 1.54 -9.30 0.33
CA ILE A 78 2.41 -9.97 1.30
C ILE A 78 3.78 -9.29 1.31
N SER A 79 4.09 -8.62 2.41
CA SER A 79 5.28 -7.77 2.59
C SER A 79 6.54 -8.57 2.92
N GLN A 80 6.41 -9.74 3.55
CA GLN A 80 7.52 -10.63 3.89
C GLN A 80 7.11 -12.11 3.98
N HIS A 81 8.05 -13.02 3.75
CA HIS A 81 7.83 -14.48 3.75
C HIS A 81 7.67 -15.14 5.14
N LYS A 82 7.73 -14.37 6.23
CA LYS A 82 7.58 -14.90 7.60
C LYS A 82 6.12 -15.29 7.85
N SER A 83 5.87 -16.33 8.64
CA SER A 83 4.55 -16.97 8.78
C SER A 83 3.49 -16.13 9.49
N ASP A 84 3.90 -15.10 10.22
CA ASP A 84 3.08 -14.03 10.82
C ASP A 84 2.61 -12.98 9.80
N HIS A 85 3.11 -13.03 8.57
CA HIS A 85 2.72 -12.16 7.45
C HIS A 85 2.23 -12.97 6.23
N CYS A 86 2.94 -14.04 5.90
CA CYS A 86 2.69 -14.98 4.81
C CYS A 86 2.10 -16.28 5.37
N ASN A 87 0.87 -16.20 5.89
CA ASN A 87 0.24 -17.34 6.55
C ASN A 87 -0.51 -18.25 5.56
N GLU A 88 -0.06 -19.49 5.42
CA GLU A 88 -0.64 -20.45 4.47
C GLU A 88 -2.11 -20.82 4.78
N ALA A 89 -2.42 -21.07 6.06
CA ALA A 89 -3.77 -21.45 6.48
C ALA A 89 -4.80 -20.35 6.22
N THR A 90 -4.40 -19.09 6.42
CA THR A 90 -5.22 -17.92 6.13
C THR A 90 -5.37 -17.72 4.62
N LEU A 91 -4.26 -17.75 3.86
CA LEU A 91 -4.32 -17.49 2.42
C LEU A 91 -5.10 -18.57 1.65
N ARG A 92 -5.00 -19.85 2.03
CA ARG A 92 -5.76 -20.96 1.42
C ARG A 92 -7.29 -20.85 1.60
N GLN A 93 -7.80 -19.88 2.35
CA GLN A 93 -9.24 -19.58 2.40
C GLN A 93 -9.73 -18.82 1.17
N LEU A 94 -8.82 -18.15 0.46
CA LEU A 94 -9.12 -17.55 -0.84
C LEU A 94 -9.25 -18.66 -1.87
N PRO A 95 -10.20 -18.59 -2.82
CA PRO A 95 -10.30 -19.56 -3.88
C PRO A 95 -8.98 -19.70 -4.66
N ALA A 96 -8.65 -20.90 -5.14
CA ALA A 96 -7.43 -21.13 -5.93
C ALA A 96 -7.39 -20.31 -7.23
N SER A 97 -8.57 -20.09 -7.84
CA SER A 97 -8.75 -19.46 -9.15
C SER A 97 -10.17 -18.88 -9.29
N GLY A 98 -10.46 -18.24 -10.43
CA GLY A 98 -11.82 -17.79 -10.78
C GLY A 98 -12.33 -16.54 -10.05
N THR A 99 -11.49 -15.88 -9.25
CA THR A 99 -11.82 -14.63 -8.55
C THR A 99 -11.01 -13.47 -9.10
N ARG A 100 -11.50 -12.24 -8.92
CA ARG A 100 -10.75 -11.01 -9.24
C ARG A 100 -9.56 -10.72 -8.33
N THR A 101 -9.50 -11.36 -7.14
CA THR A 101 -8.43 -11.13 -6.16
C THR A 101 -7.07 -11.56 -6.70
N LEU A 102 -6.14 -10.61 -6.78
CA LEU A 102 -4.73 -10.88 -7.08
C LEU A 102 -3.90 -10.92 -5.77
N ILE A 103 -2.88 -11.78 -5.74
CA ILE A 103 -1.90 -11.83 -4.65
C ILE A 103 -0.60 -11.20 -5.16
N LEU A 104 -0.22 -10.05 -4.63
CA LEU A 104 1.10 -9.46 -4.86
C LEU A 104 1.99 -9.77 -3.66
N ALA A 105 3.20 -10.23 -3.89
CA ALA A 105 4.08 -10.60 -2.80
C ALA A 105 5.52 -10.17 -3.09
N GLU A 106 6.28 -9.86 -2.03
CA GLU A 106 7.73 -9.71 -2.13
C GLU A 106 8.37 -10.99 -2.72
N PRO A 107 9.57 -10.92 -3.31
CA PRO A 107 10.16 -12.05 -4.03
C PRO A 107 10.24 -13.35 -3.23
N ALA A 108 10.61 -13.31 -1.95
CA ALA A 108 10.70 -14.54 -1.15
C ALA A 108 9.31 -15.09 -0.79
N ALA A 109 8.36 -14.23 -0.40
CA ALA A 109 6.99 -14.64 -0.08
C ALA A 109 6.28 -15.24 -1.31
N ALA A 110 6.44 -14.63 -2.49
CA ALA A 110 5.88 -15.16 -3.73
C ALA A 110 6.37 -16.58 -4.02
N LYS A 111 7.66 -16.87 -3.76
CA LYS A 111 8.24 -18.20 -3.91
C LYS A 111 7.63 -19.21 -2.92
N VAL A 112 7.43 -18.80 -1.67
CA VAL A 112 6.77 -19.62 -0.64
C VAL A 112 5.33 -19.94 -1.05
N ILE A 113 4.55 -18.92 -1.42
CA ILE A 113 3.13 -19.07 -1.81
C ILE A 113 3.00 -20.02 -3.03
N ARG A 114 3.86 -19.87 -4.04
CA ARG A 114 3.88 -20.77 -5.21
C ARG A 114 4.25 -22.21 -4.84
N SER A 115 5.10 -22.40 -3.83
CA SER A 115 5.51 -23.75 -3.37
C SER A 115 4.35 -24.55 -2.75
N TRP A 116 3.31 -23.88 -2.28
CA TRP A 116 2.09 -24.51 -1.75
C TRP A 116 1.28 -25.23 -2.83
N LYS A 117 1.53 -24.93 -4.12
CA LYS A 117 0.85 -25.52 -5.29
C LYS A 117 -0.68 -25.47 -5.17
N TYR A 118 -1.18 -24.39 -4.60
CA TYR A 118 -2.61 -24.19 -4.35
C TYR A 118 -3.24 -23.18 -5.32
N PHE A 119 -2.58 -22.04 -5.55
CA PHE A 119 -3.08 -20.99 -6.44
C PHE A 119 -2.61 -21.18 -7.88
N ASP A 120 -3.44 -20.73 -8.82
CA ASP A 120 -3.07 -20.64 -10.23
C ASP A 120 -1.92 -19.65 -10.45
N ALA A 121 -1.15 -19.87 -11.52
CA ALA A 121 0.08 -19.13 -11.78
C ALA A 121 -0.15 -17.62 -12.04
N ASP A 122 -1.32 -17.26 -12.53
CA ASP A 122 -1.79 -15.89 -12.80
C ASP A 122 -2.37 -15.20 -11.56
N LYS A 123 -2.58 -15.92 -10.46
CA LYS A 123 -3.10 -15.33 -9.23
C LYS A 123 -2.01 -14.72 -8.34
N VAL A 124 -0.78 -15.25 -8.41
CA VAL A 124 0.33 -14.84 -7.53
C VAL A 124 1.40 -14.11 -8.33
N HIS A 125 1.56 -12.81 -8.12
CA HIS A 125 2.59 -11.99 -8.78
C HIS A 125 3.66 -11.54 -7.81
N THR A 126 4.92 -11.60 -8.26
CA THR A 126 6.05 -11.03 -7.53
C THR A 126 6.12 -9.54 -7.76
N ILE A 127 6.20 -8.76 -6.69
CA ILE A 127 6.51 -7.33 -6.75
C ILE A 127 8.03 -7.20 -6.96
N PRO A 128 8.50 -6.57 -8.05
CA PRO A 128 9.91 -6.35 -8.26
C PRO A 128 10.48 -5.42 -7.18
N ARG A 129 11.77 -5.58 -6.88
CA ARG A 129 12.48 -4.62 -6.03
C ARG A 129 12.45 -3.26 -6.71
N TRP A 130 12.10 -2.23 -5.95
CA TRP A 130 12.03 -0.88 -6.46
C TRP A 130 13.44 -0.34 -6.75
N GLU A 131 13.60 0.19 -7.95
CA GLU A 131 14.80 0.86 -8.43
C GLU A 131 14.39 2.20 -9.04
N ASP A 132 15.27 3.20 -8.91
CA ASP A 132 14.99 4.53 -9.42
C ASP A 132 14.90 4.49 -10.97
N PRO A 133 13.72 4.77 -11.56
CA PRO A 133 13.56 4.70 -13.02
C PRO A 133 14.46 5.70 -13.74
N ARG A 134 14.89 6.78 -13.07
CA ARG A 134 15.86 7.75 -13.62
C ARG A 134 17.26 7.16 -13.75
N ALA A 135 17.58 6.15 -12.95
CA ALA A 135 18.86 5.45 -12.98
C ALA A 135 18.83 4.21 -13.90
N THR A 136 17.72 3.49 -13.96
CA THR A 136 17.63 2.20 -14.67
C THR A 136 16.89 2.27 -16.00
N GLY A 137 16.13 3.34 -16.23
CA GLY A 137 15.22 3.49 -17.37
C GLY A 137 14.00 2.56 -17.31
N LYS A 138 13.77 1.84 -16.21
CA LYS A 138 12.70 0.86 -16.06
C LYS A 138 11.82 1.17 -14.86
N GLN A 139 10.52 1.03 -15.05
CA GLN A 139 9.54 1.11 -13.97
C GLN A 139 9.54 -0.21 -13.18
N SER A 140 9.74 -0.13 -11.87
CA SER A 140 9.78 -1.27 -10.95
C SER A 140 8.61 -1.23 -9.97
N VAL A 141 7.41 -1.02 -10.51
CA VAL A 141 6.14 -0.96 -9.77
C VAL A 141 5.12 -1.84 -10.49
N VAL A 142 4.24 -2.49 -9.73
CA VAL A 142 3.10 -3.21 -10.28
C VAL A 142 1.94 -2.23 -10.41
N ARG A 143 1.29 -2.17 -11.57
CA ARG A 143 0.14 -1.30 -11.85
C ARG A 143 -1.11 -2.14 -12.03
N VAL A 144 -2.10 -1.96 -11.17
CA VAL A 144 -3.39 -2.66 -11.17
C VAL A 144 -4.48 -1.69 -11.56
N LYS A 145 -5.30 -2.05 -12.55
CA LYS A 145 -6.41 -1.19 -13.01
C LYS A 145 -7.56 -1.21 -12.01
N VAL A 146 -8.10 -0.04 -11.71
CA VAL A 146 -9.37 0.11 -10.98
C VAL A 146 -10.50 0.22 -12.01
N PRO A 147 -11.56 -0.62 -11.93
CA PRO A 147 -12.65 -0.57 -12.90
C PRO A 147 -13.27 0.83 -13.02
N PRO A 148 -13.64 1.28 -14.23
CA PRO A 148 -14.27 2.58 -14.44
C PRO A 148 -15.66 2.66 -13.80
N PHE A 149 -16.13 3.88 -13.54
CA PHE A 149 -17.47 4.13 -13.00
C PHE A 149 -18.61 3.76 -13.95
N SER A 150 -18.35 3.82 -15.26
CA SER A 150 -19.29 3.51 -16.31
C SER A 150 -18.66 2.55 -17.34
N PRO A 151 -19.45 1.71 -18.01
CA PRO A 151 -18.98 0.88 -19.12
C PRO A 151 -18.29 1.73 -20.19
N GLY A 152 -17.06 1.37 -20.58
CA GLY A 152 -16.28 2.10 -21.57
C GLY A 152 -15.57 3.35 -21.04
N GLY A 153 -15.68 3.67 -19.74
CA GLY A 153 -14.92 4.76 -19.13
C GLY A 153 -13.43 4.43 -18.92
N GLU A 154 -12.64 5.46 -18.64
CA GLU A 154 -11.24 5.32 -18.29
C GLU A 154 -11.07 4.67 -16.91
N PRO A 155 -10.18 3.67 -16.76
CA PRO A 155 -9.93 3.04 -15.48
C PRO A 155 -9.17 3.96 -14.53
N GLY A 156 -9.35 3.75 -13.23
CA GLY A 156 -8.41 4.25 -12.23
C GLY A 156 -7.18 3.34 -12.12
N GLU A 157 -6.33 3.59 -11.14
CA GLU A 157 -5.08 2.87 -10.99
C GLU A 157 -4.65 2.71 -9.54
N VAL A 158 -4.11 1.54 -9.22
CA VAL A 158 -3.35 1.27 -7.99
C VAL A 158 -1.92 0.91 -8.39
N THR A 159 -0.93 1.57 -7.79
CA THR A 159 0.47 1.17 -7.95
C THR A 159 0.99 0.54 -6.66
N VAL A 160 1.81 -0.50 -6.79
CA VAL A 160 2.43 -1.20 -5.65
C VAL A 160 3.92 -1.37 -5.90
N ALA A 161 4.73 -0.93 -4.95
CA ALA A 161 6.19 -0.98 -4.98
C ALA A 161 6.74 -1.73 -3.76
N PHE A 162 7.78 -2.53 -3.95
CA PHE A 162 8.52 -3.18 -2.86
C PHE A 162 9.87 -2.51 -2.67
N ILE A 163 10.07 -1.83 -1.54
CA ILE A 163 11.28 -1.07 -1.21
C ILE A 163 12.07 -1.81 -0.12
N PRO A 164 13.10 -2.60 -0.47
CA PRO A 164 13.91 -3.30 0.53
C PRO A 164 14.89 -2.36 1.23
N GLN A 165 15.13 -2.59 2.52
CA GLN A 165 16.23 -1.91 3.21
C GLN A 165 17.59 -2.40 2.72
N ARG A 166 18.53 -1.47 2.53
CA ARG A 166 19.91 -1.83 2.21
C ARG A 166 20.55 -2.58 3.37
N ARG A 167 21.29 -3.65 3.05
CA ARG A 167 22.04 -4.47 4.02
C ARG A 167 21.15 -5.14 5.08
N ASP A 168 19.88 -5.41 4.74
CA ASP A 168 19.02 -6.25 5.56
C ASP A 168 19.13 -7.73 5.17
N PHE A 169 20.04 -8.44 5.84
CA PHE A 169 20.30 -9.85 5.56
C PHE A 169 19.15 -10.77 5.99
N LYS A 170 18.24 -10.31 6.84
CA LYS A 170 17.14 -11.12 7.36
C LYS A 170 15.84 -10.95 6.58
N GLY A 171 15.74 -9.89 5.77
CA GLY A 171 14.53 -9.56 5.03
C GLY A 171 13.36 -9.22 5.96
N LEU A 172 13.64 -8.50 7.05
CA LEU A 172 12.62 -7.98 7.98
C LEU A 172 12.28 -6.52 7.66
N HIS A 173 13.26 -5.73 7.23
CA HIS A 173 13.12 -4.31 7.00
C HIS A 173 12.87 -4.04 5.52
N ALA A 174 11.60 -3.84 5.19
CA ALA A 174 11.18 -3.37 3.89
C ALA A 174 9.93 -2.50 4.04
N ALA A 175 9.55 -1.85 2.94
CA ALA A 175 8.28 -1.17 2.84
C ALA A 175 7.55 -1.59 1.57
N ILE A 176 6.22 -1.60 1.66
CA ILE A 176 5.34 -1.57 0.50
C ILE A 176 4.83 -0.15 0.33
N GLY A 177 5.12 0.45 -0.82
CA GLY A 177 4.52 1.71 -1.24
C GLY A 177 3.28 1.45 -2.08
N ILE A 178 2.14 2.03 -1.72
CA ILE A 178 0.88 1.90 -2.42
C ILE A 178 0.41 3.30 -2.82
N THR A 179 0.04 3.49 -4.08
CA THR A 179 -0.73 4.67 -4.50
C THR A 179 -2.07 4.25 -5.07
N TYR A 180 -3.10 5.07 -4.85
CA TYR A 180 -4.44 4.87 -5.39
C TYR A 180 -4.92 6.14 -6.06
N ARG A 181 -5.37 6.01 -7.32
CA ARG A 181 -6.09 7.03 -8.08
C ARG A 181 -7.42 6.45 -8.54
N PRO A 182 -8.57 7.07 -8.21
CA PRO A 182 -9.86 6.59 -8.66
C PRO A 182 -9.99 6.78 -10.18
N PRO A 183 -10.94 6.08 -10.81
CA PRO A 183 -11.37 6.42 -12.16
C PRO A 183 -11.79 7.89 -12.23
N PRO A 184 -11.57 8.59 -13.35
CA PRO A 184 -12.05 9.95 -13.51
C PRO A 184 -13.59 9.96 -13.59
N THR A 185 -14.21 10.94 -12.92
CA THR A 185 -15.68 11.14 -12.94
C THR A 185 -16.18 11.82 -14.21
N SER A 186 -15.29 12.40 -15.00
CA SER A 186 -15.60 12.98 -16.31
C SER A 186 -14.52 12.58 -17.31
N PRO A 187 -14.86 12.28 -18.57
CA PRO A 187 -13.87 12.01 -19.60
C PRO A 187 -12.94 13.23 -19.71
N ARG A 188 -11.65 13.02 -19.43
CA ARG A 188 -10.62 14.01 -19.77
C ARG A 188 -10.49 13.98 -21.28
N PHE A 189 -11.28 14.80 -21.98
CA PHE A 189 -11.04 15.02 -23.42
C PHE A 189 -9.63 15.62 -23.54
N PRO A 190 -8.66 14.93 -24.17
CA PRO A 190 -7.44 15.62 -24.56
C PRO A 190 -7.88 16.73 -25.51
N HIS A 191 -7.54 17.97 -25.17
CA HIS A 191 -7.83 19.20 -25.93
C HIS A 191 -8.06 18.96 -27.44
N LEU A 192 -9.32 18.79 -27.85
CA LEU A 192 -9.78 19.14 -29.19
C LEU A 192 -10.12 20.63 -29.16
N SER A 193 -9.11 21.45 -28.87
CA SER A 193 -9.18 22.92 -28.96
C SER A 193 -8.29 23.40 -30.10
N THR A 194 -8.34 22.71 -31.23
CA THR A 194 -8.07 23.33 -32.52
C THR A 194 -9.38 23.28 -33.28
N PRO A 195 -9.99 24.43 -33.63
CA PRO A 195 -11.10 24.44 -34.57
C PRO A 195 -10.65 23.71 -35.84
N PRO A 196 -11.51 22.91 -36.49
CA PRO A 196 -11.17 22.35 -37.78
C PRO A 196 -10.83 23.48 -38.75
N GLU A 197 -9.67 23.40 -39.40
CA GLU A 197 -9.33 24.33 -40.48
C GLU A 197 -10.44 24.31 -41.52
N THR A 198 -11.01 25.49 -41.77
CA THR A 198 -11.97 25.75 -42.83
C THR A 198 -11.37 25.28 -44.17
N PRO A 199 -12.03 24.44 -44.97
CA PRO A 199 -11.48 24.02 -46.25
C PRO A 199 -11.43 25.22 -47.19
N VAL A 200 -10.22 25.59 -47.61
CA VAL A 200 -10.00 26.61 -48.64
C VAL A 200 -10.53 26.07 -49.96
N SER A 201 -11.46 26.81 -50.56
CA SER A 201 -12.02 26.54 -51.88
C SER A 201 -10.91 26.62 -52.93
N GLN A 202 -10.59 25.49 -53.57
CA GLN A 202 -9.71 25.48 -54.73
C GLN A 202 -10.48 26.04 -55.93
N GLN A 203 -10.14 27.28 -56.30
CA GLN A 203 -10.54 27.85 -57.58
C GLN A 203 -9.94 27.04 -58.73
N SER A 204 -10.83 26.66 -59.63
CA SER A 204 -10.60 26.03 -60.91
C SER A 204 -9.76 26.90 -61.82
N SER A 205 -8.67 26.35 -62.36
CA SER A 205 -8.07 26.84 -63.60
C SER A 205 -8.03 25.70 -64.63
N LEU A 206 -8.85 25.87 -65.66
CA LEU A 206 -8.88 25.10 -66.89
C LEU A 206 -7.58 25.33 -67.68
N THR A 207 -6.93 24.27 -68.16
CA THR A 207 -6.22 24.28 -69.46
C THR A 207 -6.08 22.87 -70.03
N THR A 208 -6.95 22.58 -70.99
CA THR A 208 -6.74 22.01 -72.33
C THR A 208 -5.74 20.87 -72.56
N SER A 209 -6.29 19.79 -73.10
CA SER A 209 -5.72 18.54 -73.60
C SER A 209 -4.79 18.68 -74.82
N GLN A 210 -3.79 17.79 -74.92
CA GLN A 210 -3.34 17.23 -76.20
C GLN A 210 -3.01 15.74 -76.09
N VAL A 211 -3.28 15.05 -77.19
CA VAL A 211 -3.45 13.61 -77.42
C VAL A 211 -2.18 12.99 -78.02
N ALA A 212 -1.83 11.72 -77.71
CA ALA A 212 -1.35 10.71 -78.69
C ALA A 212 -1.03 9.31 -78.08
N MET A 213 -1.91 8.35 -78.42
CA MET A 213 -1.72 6.97 -78.91
C MET A 213 -0.46 6.10 -78.62
N ALA A 214 -0.75 4.94 -78.01
CA ALA A 214 -0.50 3.54 -78.46
C ALA A 214 0.91 2.91 -78.62
N SER A 215 1.12 1.88 -77.78
CA SER A 215 1.47 0.46 -78.06
C SER A 215 2.83 -0.02 -78.60
N HIS A 216 3.29 -1.10 -77.94
CA HIS A 216 4.09 -2.26 -78.39
C HIS A 216 5.60 -2.39 -78.05
N LYS A 217 5.84 -3.42 -77.21
CA LYS A 217 6.79 -4.55 -77.33
C LYS A 217 8.30 -4.36 -77.07
N LYS A 218 8.69 -4.98 -75.94
CA LYS A 218 9.67 -6.10 -75.78
C LYS A 218 11.18 -5.80 -75.78
N SER A 219 11.77 -6.00 -74.59
CA SER A 219 12.93 -6.86 -74.28
C SER A 219 14.39 -6.35 -74.39
N ARG A 220 15.05 -6.51 -73.21
CA ARG A 220 16.43 -6.97 -72.93
C ARG A 220 17.57 -5.93 -72.77
N ASN A 221 18.00 -5.88 -71.51
CA ASN A 221 19.37 -5.98 -70.98
C ASN A 221 20.30 -4.75 -70.90
N ALA A 222 20.65 -4.47 -69.63
CA ALA A 222 21.90 -3.95 -69.06
C ALA A 222 22.06 -2.43 -68.82
N PRO A 223 22.73 -2.03 -67.70
CA PRO A 223 22.61 -0.71 -67.04
C PRO A 223 23.66 0.30 -67.55
N VAL A 224 23.40 1.60 -67.73
CA VAL A 224 23.06 2.67 -66.76
C VAL A 224 24.22 3.01 -65.80
N TYR A 225 24.81 4.21 -65.64
CA TYR A 225 24.66 5.59 -66.17
C TYR A 225 26.04 6.30 -66.02
N LEU A 226 26.39 7.23 -66.91
CA LEU A 226 27.43 8.26 -66.71
C LEU A 226 26.74 9.64 -66.67
N ASN A 227 27.13 10.45 -65.67
CA ASN A 227 26.57 11.76 -65.31
C ASN A 227 26.62 12.81 -66.43
N PRO A 228 25.72 13.81 -66.40
CA PRO A 228 26.18 15.18 -66.10
C PRO A 228 25.08 16.04 -65.40
N PRO A 229 25.26 17.38 -65.27
CA PRO A 229 25.94 18.08 -64.19
C PRO A 229 24.98 18.70 -63.15
N THR A 230 25.56 19.03 -62.00
CA THR A 230 24.98 19.50 -60.74
C THR A 230 24.24 20.85 -60.82
N PRO A 231 23.04 20.95 -60.22
CA PRO A 231 22.48 22.16 -59.63
C PRO A 231 22.42 22.07 -58.09
N PRO A 232 22.19 23.20 -57.38
CA PRO A 232 22.86 23.50 -56.11
C PRO A 232 22.14 23.04 -54.82
N GLU A 233 22.92 23.19 -53.75
CA GLU A 233 22.83 22.69 -52.38
C GLU A 233 21.46 22.75 -51.68
N THR A 234 21.00 21.57 -51.24
CA THR A 234 20.05 21.38 -50.14
C THR A 234 20.80 21.33 -48.80
N PRO A 235 20.40 22.10 -47.78
CA PRO A 235 21.05 22.05 -46.48
C PRO A 235 20.57 20.82 -45.70
N SER A 236 21.52 19.93 -45.39
CA SER A 236 21.33 18.83 -44.45
C SER A 236 21.26 19.33 -43.01
N SER A 237 20.33 18.71 -42.29
CA SER A 237 20.00 18.88 -40.88
C SER A 237 21.24 18.79 -39.98
N ARG A 238 21.70 19.94 -39.48
CA ARG A 238 22.47 19.99 -38.24
C ARG A 238 21.56 20.35 -37.09
N SER A 239 21.40 19.35 -36.23
CA SER A 239 20.91 19.46 -34.86
C SER A 239 21.52 20.67 -34.16
N LEU A 240 20.68 21.65 -33.83
CA LEU A 240 20.98 22.74 -32.92
C LEU A 240 19.89 22.78 -31.86
N ARG A 241 20.36 22.72 -30.60
CA ARG A 241 19.61 22.81 -29.36
C ARG A 241 18.48 23.83 -29.43
N SER A 242 17.24 23.36 -29.40
CA SER A 242 16.13 24.20 -28.95
C SER A 242 16.08 24.14 -27.44
N VAL A 243 16.69 25.15 -26.81
CA VAL A 243 16.47 25.47 -25.40
C VAL A 243 15.05 26.03 -25.31
N ARG A 244 14.05 25.17 -25.12
CA ARG A 244 12.74 25.62 -24.65
C ARG A 244 12.80 25.77 -23.14
N SER A 245 13.18 26.97 -22.72
CA SER A 245 12.66 27.53 -21.48
C SER A 245 11.15 27.61 -21.62
N GLY A 246 10.47 26.86 -20.77
CA GLY A 246 9.03 26.76 -20.71
C GLY A 246 8.69 26.13 -19.38
N THR A 247 8.92 26.89 -18.30
CA THR A 247 8.30 26.68 -17.00
C THR A 247 6.78 26.81 -17.20
N LEU A 248 6.16 25.78 -17.76
CA LEU A 248 4.77 25.48 -17.48
C LEU A 248 4.78 25.03 -16.02
N ALA A 249 4.47 25.97 -15.14
CA ALA A 249 4.05 25.63 -13.79
C ALA A 249 2.99 24.53 -13.96
N THR A 250 3.32 23.31 -13.57
CA THR A 250 2.34 22.26 -13.41
C THR A 250 1.25 22.86 -12.53
N PRO A 251 -0.02 22.92 -12.99
CA PRO A 251 -1.08 23.36 -12.11
C PRO A 251 -1.00 22.46 -10.87
N ILE A 252 -0.92 23.07 -9.70
CA ILE A 252 -1.02 22.35 -8.44
C ILE A 252 -2.25 21.47 -8.58
N PRO A 253 -2.14 20.13 -8.51
CA PRO A 253 -3.29 19.27 -8.64
C PRO A 253 -4.35 19.78 -7.66
N ASP A 254 -5.58 19.95 -8.12
CA ASP A 254 -6.70 20.17 -7.20
C ASP A 254 -6.61 19.08 -6.13
N ALA A 255 -6.88 19.39 -4.86
CA ALA A 255 -6.84 18.42 -3.77
C ALA A 255 -7.67 17.16 -4.10
N ARG A 256 -8.65 17.30 -5.00
CA ARG A 256 -9.50 16.24 -5.55
C ARG A 256 -8.79 15.28 -6.52
N ASP A 257 -7.76 15.73 -7.22
CA ASP A 257 -6.99 14.98 -8.22
C ASP A 257 -5.75 14.28 -7.64
N ARG A 258 -5.44 14.54 -6.36
CA ARG A 258 -4.26 14.00 -5.69
C ARG A 258 -4.45 12.53 -5.33
N ALA A 259 -3.48 11.68 -5.65
CA ALA A 259 -3.53 10.26 -5.31
C ALA A 259 -3.39 10.05 -3.79
N VAL A 260 -4.07 9.03 -3.28
CA VAL A 260 -3.82 8.53 -1.92
C VAL A 260 -2.55 7.71 -1.92
N SER A 261 -1.74 7.87 -0.89
CA SER A 261 -0.48 7.14 -0.71
C SER A 261 -0.39 6.48 0.66
N VAL A 262 0.05 5.23 0.66
CA VAL A 262 0.27 4.45 1.86
C VAL A 262 1.68 3.86 1.83
N ILE A 263 2.43 4.02 2.91
CA ILE A 263 3.65 3.25 3.14
C ILE A 263 3.38 2.27 4.27
N PHE A 264 3.50 0.98 3.98
CA PHE A 264 3.37 -0.09 4.95
C PHE A 264 4.74 -0.73 5.21
N SER A 265 5.23 -0.61 6.44
CA SER A 265 6.52 -1.12 6.88
C SER A 265 6.40 -1.70 8.29
N PRO A 266 5.93 -2.95 8.45
CA PRO A 266 5.53 -3.48 9.74
C PRO A 266 6.68 -3.57 10.77
N HIS A 267 7.89 -3.86 10.31
CA HIS A 267 9.12 -3.88 11.12
C HIS A 267 9.97 -2.61 10.95
N GLY A 268 9.43 -1.65 10.21
CA GLY A 268 10.03 -0.36 9.94
C GLY A 268 11.23 -0.39 8.99
N ILE A 269 11.51 0.79 8.44
CA ILE A 269 12.56 1.04 7.44
C ILE A 269 13.17 2.43 7.65
N SER A 270 14.44 2.61 7.32
CA SER A 270 15.06 3.94 7.28
C SER A 270 14.51 4.79 6.13
N TYR A 271 14.20 6.06 6.41
CA TYR A 271 13.75 7.03 5.41
C TYR A 271 14.73 7.14 4.21
N ARG A 272 16.04 6.98 4.45
CA ARG A 272 17.05 6.97 3.38
C ARG A 272 16.77 5.94 2.27
N CYS A 273 16.11 4.83 2.59
CA CYS A 273 15.73 3.83 1.60
C CYS A 273 14.46 4.22 0.82
N LEU A 274 13.62 5.09 1.41
CA LEU A 274 12.38 5.61 0.83
C LEU A 274 12.57 6.92 0.05
N GLU A 275 13.61 7.70 0.35
CA GLU A 275 13.88 9.02 -0.24
C GLU A 275 13.73 9.03 -1.76
N LYS A 276 14.48 8.16 -2.46
CA LYS A 276 14.39 8.08 -3.93
C LYS A 276 13.01 7.64 -4.44
N TYR A 277 12.32 6.77 -3.70
CA TYR A 277 10.97 6.34 -4.04
C TYR A 277 9.98 7.50 -3.91
N ALA A 278 10.13 8.32 -2.87
CA ALA A 278 9.33 9.52 -2.69
C ALA A 278 9.55 10.51 -3.84
N ASP A 279 10.81 10.88 -4.08
CA ASP A 279 11.19 11.88 -5.10
C ASP A 279 10.84 11.45 -6.53
N ALA A 280 10.93 10.16 -6.85
CA ALA A 280 10.71 9.68 -8.21
C ALA A 280 9.28 9.23 -8.46
N HIS A 281 8.68 8.48 -7.53
CA HIS A 281 7.40 7.82 -7.75
C HIS A 281 6.25 8.53 -7.05
N LEU A 282 6.36 8.85 -5.76
CA LEU A 282 5.26 9.53 -5.05
C LEU A 282 5.02 10.95 -5.59
N GLU A 283 6.09 11.68 -5.95
CA GLU A 283 5.94 12.97 -6.64
C GLU A 283 5.27 12.81 -8.02
N ALA A 284 5.73 11.88 -8.85
CA ALA A 284 5.20 11.66 -10.19
C ALA A 284 3.72 11.22 -10.18
N GLU A 285 3.31 10.46 -9.16
CA GLU A 285 1.92 10.06 -8.97
C GLU A 285 1.06 11.16 -8.30
N ALA A 286 1.63 12.34 -8.00
CA ALA A 286 0.99 13.38 -7.21
C ALA A 286 0.41 12.80 -5.91
N ALA A 287 1.24 12.10 -5.15
CA ALA A 287 0.86 11.31 -3.99
C ALA A 287 1.54 11.79 -2.70
N LEU A 288 2.08 13.02 -2.70
CA LEU A 288 2.65 13.69 -1.52
C LEU A 288 1.84 14.93 -1.13
N PRO A 289 1.76 15.30 0.17
CA PRO A 289 2.17 14.54 1.37
C PRO A 289 1.69 13.08 1.48
N LEU A 290 2.33 12.27 2.31
CA LEU A 290 1.93 10.87 2.51
C LEU A 290 0.56 10.81 3.21
N THR A 291 -0.39 10.00 2.71
CA THR A 291 -1.71 9.89 3.37
C THR A 291 -1.61 9.07 4.67
N ALA A 292 -1.01 7.89 4.60
CA ALA A 292 -0.83 7.03 5.77
C ALA A 292 0.55 6.38 5.81
N LEU A 293 1.20 6.47 6.98
CA LEU A 293 2.34 5.65 7.35
C LEU A 293 1.87 4.54 8.29
N LEU A 294 1.98 3.28 7.89
CA LEU A 294 1.79 2.13 8.77
C LEU A 294 3.17 1.59 9.15
N HIS A 295 3.63 1.92 10.35
CA HIS A 295 5.00 1.65 10.80
C HIS A 295 5.05 1.46 12.32
N CYS A 296 5.86 0.51 12.80
CA CYS A 296 5.99 0.21 14.22
C CYS A 296 6.48 1.38 15.06
N PHE A 297 6.02 1.46 16.29
CA PHE A 297 6.46 2.41 17.31
C PHE A 297 7.56 1.79 18.17
N ASP A 298 7.47 0.52 18.50
CA ASP A 298 8.40 -0.15 19.39
C ASP A 298 9.71 -0.49 18.69
N THR A 299 10.82 -0.26 19.39
CA THR A 299 12.12 -0.74 18.95
C THR A 299 12.34 -2.12 19.56
N VAL A 300 12.58 -3.11 18.71
CA VAL A 300 12.82 -4.50 19.12
C VAL A 300 14.15 -4.95 18.56
N SER A 301 15.01 -5.53 19.40
CA SER A 301 16.32 -6.00 18.96
C SER A 301 16.81 -7.21 19.75
N ASN A 302 17.61 -8.03 19.07
CA ASN A 302 18.44 -9.08 19.64
C ASN A 302 19.92 -8.67 19.55
N PRO A 303 20.82 -9.37 20.29
CA PRO A 303 22.26 -9.30 20.02
C PRO A 303 22.56 -9.51 18.53
N TRP A 304 23.57 -8.84 18.00
CA TRP A 304 23.88 -8.84 16.56
C TRP A 304 24.11 -10.26 15.98
N TRP A 305 24.62 -11.20 16.78
CA TRP A 305 24.79 -12.61 16.39
C TRP A 305 23.50 -13.45 16.47
N LEU A 306 22.48 -13.00 17.23
CA LEU A 306 21.09 -13.49 17.16
C LEU A 306 20.26 -12.63 16.17
N GLY A 307 21.01 -11.85 15.39
CA GLY A 307 20.64 -11.04 14.26
C GLY A 307 19.86 -9.77 14.57
N GLY A 308 20.26 -9.08 15.63
CA GLY A 308 20.29 -7.63 15.62
C GLY A 308 18.93 -6.96 15.64
N ASN A 309 18.78 -5.89 14.87
CA ASN A 309 17.56 -5.11 14.82
C ASN A 309 16.40 -5.94 14.23
N ILE A 310 15.26 -5.93 14.93
CA ILE A 310 14.03 -6.62 14.52
C ILE A 310 13.01 -5.58 14.08
N SER A 311 12.84 -4.52 14.88
CA SER A 311 11.92 -3.41 14.58
C SER A 311 12.64 -2.09 14.80
N THR A 312 12.70 -1.21 13.79
CA THR A 312 13.37 0.10 13.91
C THR A 312 12.63 1.03 14.87
N GLY A 313 11.30 0.92 14.92
CA GLY A 313 10.42 1.64 15.83
C GLY A 313 10.35 3.14 15.56
N MET A 314 9.91 3.85 16.60
CA MET A 314 9.55 5.27 16.58
C MET A 314 10.61 6.19 15.95
N PRO A 315 11.93 6.06 16.21
CA PRO A 315 12.90 6.99 15.64
C PRO A 315 12.88 7.04 14.09
N ALA A 316 12.78 5.87 13.44
CA ALA A 316 12.72 5.79 11.99
C ALA A 316 11.35 6.21 11.44
N GLY A 317 10.28 5.89 12.17
CA GLY A 317 8.92 6.30 11.82
C GLY A 317 8.72 7.81 11.92
N GLN A 318 9.25 8.47 12.95
CA GLN A 318 9.21 9.94 13.11
C GLN A 318 9.96 10.65 11.98
N GLU A 319 11.17 10.18 11.65
CA GLU A 319 11.93 10.71 10.52
C GLU A 319 11.14 10.59 9.21
N THR A 320 10.58 9.41 8.95
CA THR A 320 9.81 9.13 7.74
C THR A 320 8.52 9.96 7.66
N ALA A 321 7.77 10.05 8.77
CA ALA A 321 6.54 10.82 8.85
C ALA A 321 6.79 12.31 8.61
N ALA A 322 7.83 12.87 9.25
CA ALA A 322 8.21 14.26 9.06
C ALA A 322 8.69 14.54 7.63
N ALA A 323 9.56 13.69 7.08
CA ALA A 323 10.13 13.89 5.74
C ALA A 323 9.10 13.76 4.62
N LEU A 324 8.08 12.92 4.79
CA LEU A 324 7.01 12.72 3.80
C LEU A 324 5.75 13.54 4.07
N GLY A 325 5.73 14.33 5.15
CA GLY A 325 4.56 15.10 5.59
C GLY A 325 3.35 14.20 5.84
N ALA A 326 3.52 13.07 6.51
CA ALA A 326 2.46 12.09 6.69
C ALA A 326 1.24 12.69 7.41
N THR A 327 0.04 12.50 6.86
CA THR A 327 -1.21 12.92 7.51
C THR A 327 -1.49 12.05 8.74
N ALA A 328 -1.38 10.73 8.60
CA ALA A 328 -1.56 9.78 9.69
C ALA A 328 -0.37 8.82 9.82
N TRP A 329 -0.03 8.46 11.05
CA TRP A 329 0.90 7.40 11.38
C TRP A 329 0.23 6.37 12.29
N VAL A 330 -0.09 5.21 11.71
CA VAL A 330 -0.73 4.08 12.39
C VAL A 330 0.34 3.08 12.82
N SER A 331 0.30 2.69 14.10
CA SER A 331 1.15 1.65 14.68
C SER A 331 0.97 0.28 13.99
N THR A 332 2.05 -0.49 13.91
CA THR A 332 2.06 -1.88 13.42
C THR A 332 2.91 -2.74 14.35
N HIS A 333 2.52 -3.98 14.62
CA HIS A 333 3.34 -4.94 15.40
C HIS A 333 3.67 -4.45 16.85
N ASP A 334 2.97 -3.46 17.40
CA ASP A 334 3.20 -2.96 18.77
C ASP A 334 2.31 -3.61 19.84
N GLY A 335 1.50 -4.60 19.45
CA GLY A 335 0.67 -5.38 20.37
C GLY A 335 1.50 -6.23 21.34
N ASP A 336 0.95 -6.48 22.54
CA ASP A 336 1.56 -7.38 23.51
C ASP A 336 1.66 -8.82 22.95
N LYS A 337 2.88 -9.39 22.94
CA LYS A 337 3.10 -10.80 22.55
C LYS A 337 3.62 -11.62 23.73
N ASP A 338 3.01 -12.78 23.97
CA ASP A 338 3.55 -13.80 24.88
C ASP A 338 4.63 -14.59 24.14
N VAL A 339 5.89 -14.22 24.34
CA VAL A 339 7.02 -14.89 23.67
C VAL A 339 7.66 -15.90 24.62
N LYS A 340 7.45 -17.20 24.37
CA LYS A 340 8.08 -18.30 25.12
C LYS A 340 9.29 -18.84 24.36
N GLY A 341 10.44 -19.02 25.03
CA GLY A 341 11.64 -19.63 24.46
C GLY A 341 12.92 -19.23 25.21
N LEU A 342 14.00 -20.01 25.10
CA LEU A 342 15.26 -19.72 25.81
C LEU A 342 15.91 -18.40 25.32
N VAL A 343 15.64 -18.02 24.07
CA VAL A 343 16.21 -16.84 23.40
C VAL A 343 15.42 -15.55 23.67
N THR A 344 14.18 -15.65 24.13
CA THR A 344 13.36 -14.47 24.46
C THR A 344 13.93 -13.68 25.64
N LYS A 345 14.75 -14.32 26.48
CA LYS A 345 15.48 -13.66 27.58
C LYS A 345 16.49 -12.60 27.12
N MET A 346 16.94 -12.64 25.86
CA MET A 346 17.92 -11.67 25.32
C MET A 346 17.29 -10.58 24.46
N LEU A 347 15.95 -10.60 24.30
CA LEU A 347 15.20 -9.61 23.54
C LEU A 347 15.19 -8.28 24.29
N LYS A 348 15.61 -7.21 23.63
CA LYS A 348 15.48 -5.84 24.15
C LYS A 348 14.34 -5.15 23.41
N THR A 349 13.29 -4.83 24.15
CA THR A 349 12.13 -4.07 23.65
C THR A 349 12.09 -2.73 24.35
N LYS A 350 12.05 -1.65 23.57
CA LYS A 350 11.78 -0.29 24.05
C LYS A 350 10.41 0.12 23.54
N ARG A 351 9.48 0.29 24.48
CA ARG A 351 8.10 0.69 24.18
C ARG A 351 7.94 2.20 24.15
N TYR A 352 7.10 2.68 23.24
CA TYR A 352 6.76 4.10 23.15
C TYR A 352 5.26 4.31 23.28
N THR A 353 4.89 5.26 24.14
CA THR A 353 3.49 5.70 24.27
C THR A 353 3.12 6.63 23.12
N GLN A 354 1.83 6.70 22.77
CA GLN A 354 1.32 7.62 21.75
C GLN A 354 1.80 9.07 21.97
N LYS A 355 1.84 9.53 23.23
CA LYS A 355 2.35 10.87 23.59
C LYS A 355 3.84 11.06 23.26
N GLN A 356 4.66 10.03 23.45
CA GLN A 356 6.09 10.08 23.11
C GLN A 356 6.30 10.06 21.59
N VAL A 357 5.49 9.29 20.88
CA VAL A 357 5.54 9.18 19.41
C VAL A 357 5.08 10.49 18.75
N ALA A 358 4.06 11.14 19.31
CA ALA A 358 3.54 12.43 18.84
C ALA A 358 4.40 13.64 19.26
N ALA A 359 5.37 13.46 20.15
CA ALA A 359 6.24 14.56 20.57
C ALA A 359 7.22 14.95 19.45
N PRO A 360 7.42 16.25 19.19
CA PRO A 360 8.39 16.71 18.20
C PRO A 360 9.81 16.24 18.57
N SER A 361 10.59 15.88 17.56
CA SER A 361 11.96 15.40 17.76
C SER A 361 12.83 16.52 18.36
N SER A 362 13.33 16.31 19.58
CA SER A 362 14.25 17.23 20.26
C SER A 362 15.65 17.30 19.62
N SER A 363 15.92 16.45 18.63
CA SER A 363 17.21 16.36 17.92
C SER A 363 17.41 17.40 16.81
N GLY A 364 16.44 18.32 16.60
CA GLY A 364 16.52 19.39 15.61
C GLY A 364 17.18 20.70 16.09
N GLN A 365 17.93 20.69 17.19
CA GLN A 365 18.64 21.90 17.64
C GLN A 365 19.82 22.17 16.71
N LYS A 366 19.58 23.03 15.70
CA LYS A 366 20.56 23.59 14.78
C LYS A 366 21.88 23.89 15.49
N ARG A 367 22.97 23.32 14.96
CA ARG A 367 24.33 23.84 15.15
C ARG A 367 24.28 25.34 14.86
N GLY A 368 24.56 26.13 15.90
CA GLY A 368 24.40 27.57 15.87
C GLY A 368 25.31 28.20 14.82
N ASP A 369 24.68 28.93 13.90
CA ASP A 369 25.35 30.02 13.20
C ASP A 369 24.92 31.31 13.90
N ARG A 370 25.89 31.99 14.51
CA ARG A 370 25.69 33.33 15.07
C ARG A 370 25.82 34.30 13.90
N HIS A 371 24.83 35.17 13.74
CA HIS A 371 24.86 36.58 13.30
C HIS A 371 23.64 36.89 12.43
N GLY A 372 22.80 37.82 12.88
CA GLY A 372 21.72 38.39 12.07
C GLY A 372 20.55 38.89 12.88
N ARG A 373 20.44 40.20 13.01
CA ARG A 373 19.44 40.98 13.76
C ARG A 373 18.30 41.38 12.81
N SER A 374 17.06 41.47 13.34
CA SER A 374 15.84 42.02 12.70
C SER A 374 15.21 41.11 11.63
N ALA A 375 13.90 40.93 11.50
CA ALA A 375 12.77 41.77 11.85
C ALA A 375 11.54 40.92 12.23
N LYS A 376 10.68 41.47 13.10
CA LYS A 376 9.31 40.99 13.30
C LYS A 376 8.49 41.35 12.06
N THR A 377 8.12 40.36 11.27
CA THR A 377 6.95 40.41 10.39
C THR A 377 6.04 39.29 10.81
N GLY A 378 4.89 39.66 11.37
CA GLY A 378 3.80 38.74 11.64
C GLY A 378 3.14 38.43 10.31
N ASP A 379 3.41 37.23 9.80
CA ASP A 379 2.51 36.55 8.89
C ASP A 379 2.03 35.32 9.65
N GLY A 380 0.70 35.15 9.70
CA GLY A 380 0.07 33.97 10.26
C GLY A 380 0.52 32.76 9.45
N GLU A 381 1.55 32.06 9.94
CA GLU A 381 1.82 30.68 9.57
C GLU A 381 0.53 29.92 9.84
N LYS A 382 -0.12 29.47 8.77
CA LYS A 382 -1.06 28.35 8.86
C LYS A 382 -0.26 27.22 9.48
N GLU A 383 -0.43 26.96 10.77
CA GLU A 383 0.07 25.77 11.44
C GLU A 383 -0.31 24.58 10.55
N GLY A 384 0.70 24.00 9.89
CA GLY A 384 0.49 22.75 9.17
C GLY A 384 -0.02 21.74 10.18
N LYS A 385 -1.20 21.16 9.94
CA LYS A 385 -1.72 20.07 10.77
C LYS A 385 -0.63 19.00 10.84
N GLY A 386 -0.06 18.79 12.03
CA GLY A 386 0.98 17.78 12.26
C GLY A 386 0.47 16.37 11.99
N THR A 387 1.39 15.40 11.87
CA THR A 387 1.04 13.99 11.70
C THR A 387 0.22 13.48 12.88
N GLU A 388 -0.94 12.90 12.59
CA GLU A 388 -1.79 12.28 13.61
C GLU A 388 -1.31 10.86 13.92
N VAL A 389 -0.91 10.63 15.17
CA VAL A 389 -0.39 9.33 15.63
C VAL A 389 -1.54 8.49 16.17
N LEU A 390 -1.73 7.29 15.60
CA LEU A 390 -2.88 6.42 15.86
C LEU A 390 -2.42 5.03 16.32
N VAL A 391 -3.05 4.51 17.37
CA VAL A 391 -2.94 3.12 17.83
C VAL A 391 -4.32 2.52 17.70
N LEU A 392 -4.51 1.60 16.76
CA LEU A 392 -5.79 0.92 16.57
C LEU A 392 -5.79 -0.39 17.37
N GLY A 393 -6.89 -0.64 18.07
CA GLY A 393 -7.19 -1.94 18.64
C GLY A 393 -7.62 -2.95 17.57
N VAL A 394 -7.66 -4.23 17.94
CA VAL A 394 -8.15 -5.29 17.04
C VAL A 394 -9.62 -5.03 16.69
N GLY A 395 -9.90 -4.90 15.39
CA GLY A 395 -11.22 -4.60 14.84
C GLY A 395 -11.54 -3.11 14.71
N GLU A 396 -10.70 -2.23 15.28
CA GLU A 396 -10.85 -0.78 15.11
C GLU A 396 -10.44 -0.35 13.71
N GLU A 397 -11.06 0.74 13.25
CA GLU A 397 -10.81 1.32 11.96
C GLU A 397 -10.81 2.85 12.02
N VAL A 398 -10.09 3.45 11.09
CA VAL A 398 -10.00 4.90 10.96
C VAL A 398 -10.12 5.27 9.48
N ALA A 399 -10.90 6.31 9.19
CA ALA A 399 -11.01 6.87 7.85
C ALA A 399 -10.15 8.12 7.75
N MET A 400 -9.64 8.41 6.56
CA MET A 400 -8.85 9.62 6.32
C MET A 400 -8.95 10.05 4.86
N THR A 401 -8.77 11.34 4.62
CA THR A 401 -8.64 11.94 3.30
C THR A 401 -7.32 12.72 3.23
N GLY A 402 -7.02 13.32 2.08
CA GLY A 402 -5.90 14.26 1.98
C GLY A 402 -5.99 15.48 2.90
N GLU A 403 -7.15 15.74 3.52
CA GLU A 403 -7.42 16.89 4.38
C GLU A 403 -7.29 16.59 5.88
N GLY A 404 -7.23 15.31 6.25
CA GLY A 404 -7.12 14.88 7.65
C GLY A 404 -7.76 13.53 7.94
N VAL A 405 -7.64 13.12 9.20
CA VAL A 405 -8.22 11.90 9.77
C VAL A 405 -9.63 12.16 10.26
N TRP A 406 -10.52 11.19 10.06
CA TRP A 406 -11.91 11.18 10.48
C TRP A 406 -12.15 9.91 11.30
N ASN A 407 -12.51 10.08 12.57
CA ASN A 407 -12.94 8.96 13.39
C ASN A 407 -14.29 8.45 12.88
N VAL A 408 -14.32 7.19 12.43
CA VAL A 408 -15.58 6.50 12.19
C VAL A 408 -16.13 6.16 13.57
N GLU A 409 -17.25 6.77 13.98
CA GLU A 409 -17.95 6.30 15.17
C GLU A 409 -18.35 4.84 14.92
N SER A 410 -17.70 3.93 15.63
CA SER A 410 -18.05 2.51 15.62
C SER A 410 -19.53 2.39 16.00
N ALA A 411 -20.39 2.04 15.04
CA ALA A 411 -21.83 1.82 15.23
C ALA A 411 -22.17 0.60 16.13
N ALA A 412 -21.25 0.19 17.02
CA ALA A 412 -21.40 -0.89 17.97
C ALA A 412 -21.43 -0.45 19.44
N ARG A 413 -21.60 0.86 19.74
CA ARG A 413 -21.71 1.37 21.12
C ARG A 413 -23.11 1.79 21.58
N ALA A 414 -24.17 1.42 20.86
CA ALA A 414 -25.54 1.67 21.29
C ALA A 414 -26.29 0.36 21.62
N LEU A 415 -25.99 -0.22 22.78
CA LEU A 415 -26.98 -0.97 23.55
C LEU A 415 -26.98 -0.43 24.98
N PRO A 416 -28.06 0.21 25.47
CA PRO A 416 -28.16 0.57 26.87
C PRO A 416 -28.41 -0.71 27.68
N MET A 417 -27.37 -1.25 28.32
CA MET A 417 -27.54 -2.22 29.40
C MET A 417 -28.10 -1.51 30.63
N SER A 418 -29.40 -1.64 30.86
CA SER A 418 -29.99 -1.38 32.17
C SER A 418 -31.01 -2.46 32.52
N TRP A 419 -30.53 -3.64 32.88
CA TRP A 419 -31.35 -4.65 33.57
C TRP A 419 -30.63 -5.02 34.86
N LYS A 420 -31.04 -4.34 35.95
CA LYS A 420 -30.64 -4.67 37.32
C LYS A 420 -31.29 -6.01 37.70
N LEU A 421 -30.48 -6.99 38.12
CA LEU A 421 -30.99 -8.12 38.92
C LEU A 421 -31.20 -7.66 40.37
N PRO A 422 -32.28 -8.07 41.05
CA PRO A 422 -32.52 -7.72 42.44
C PRO A 422 -31.71 -8.59 43.40
N GLU A 423 -31.12 -7.95 44.41
CA GLU A 423 -30.56 -8.58 45.60
C GLU A 423 -31.66 -9.26 46.42
N ILE A 424 -31.44 -10.51 46.83
CA ILE A 424 -32.23 -11.19 47.88
C ILE A 424 -31.28 -11.61 49.00
N GLY A 425 -31.65 -11.18 50.21
CA GLY A 425 -30.81 -11.17 51.40
C GLY A 425 -30.69 -12.47 52.21
N LYS A 426 -29.68 -12.42 53.08
CA LYS A 426 -29.37 -13.11 54.35
C LYS A 426 -30.25 -14.27 54.85
N THR A 427 -29.62 -15.46 54.95
CA THR A 427 -29.59 -16.56 55.98
C THR A 427 -30.72 -16.73 57.01
N PRO A 428 -31.09 -17.99 57.40
CA PRO A 428 -30.47 -18.62 58.60
C PRO A 428 -30.24 -20.16 58.59
N LYS A 429 -29.52 -20.62 59.62
CA LYS A 429 -29.05 -21.99 59.99
C LYS A 429 -30.13 -23.10 60.04
N GLY A 430 -29.73 -24.34 59.74
CA GLY A 430 -30.45 -25.59 60.07
C GLY A 430 -29.58 -26.84 59.90
N ARG A 431 -29.78 -27.86 60.74
CA ARG A 431 -28.83 -28.91 61.14
C ARG A 431 -29.17 -30.29 60.53
N GLU A 432 -28.11 -31.07 60.25
CA GLU A 432 -27.98 -32.55 60.40
C GLU A 432 -28.43 -33.60 59.33
N ARG A 433 -27.47 -34.55 59.15
CA ARG A 433 -27.55 -36.01 58.82
C ARG A 433 -27.75 -36.50 57.38
N GLY A 434 -26.67 -37.09 56.84
CA GLY A 434 -26.60 -38.56 56.77
C GLY A 434 -26.40 -39.22 55.40
N ARG A 435 -25.33 -40.03 55.35
CA ARG A 435 -25.05 -41.20 54.49
C ARG A 435 -24.52 -40.93 53.08
N GLY A 436 -23.26 -41.31 52.89
CA GLY A 436 -22.57 -41.33 51.61
C GLY A 436 -22.82 -42.59 50.79
N LEU A 437 -22.32 -42.53 49.55
CA LEU A 437 -21.90 -43.66 48.73
C LEU A 437 -20.76 -43.15 47.81
N ALA A 438 -19.75 -44.00 47.66
CA ALA A 438 -18.46 -43.74 47.00
C ALA A 438 -18.54 -43.88 45.46
N PRO A 439 -17.53 -43.40 44.70
CA PRO A 439 -17.58 -43.29 43.24
C PRO A 439 -17.25 -44.62 42.56
N VAL A 440 -17.93 -44.90 41.44
CA VAL A 440 -17.64 -46.07 40.59
C VAL A 440 -16.62 -45.66 39.52
N ASP A 441 -15.46 -46.30 39.62
CA ASP A 441 -14.37 -46.32 38.63
C ASP A 441 -14.49 -47.62 37.83
N THR A 442 -14.44 -47.55 36.49
CA THR A 442 -14.41 -48.74 35.62
C THR A 442 -13.32 -48.59 34.56
N ALA A 443 -12.08 -48.80 35.00
CA ALA A 443 -10.99 -49.27 34.14
C ALA A 443 -10.65 -50.73 34.48
N ALA A 444 -10.85 -51.67 33.53
CA ALA A 444 -9.84 -52.65 33.09
C ALA A 444 -10.44 -53.89 32.36
N LYS A 445 -9.89 -54.11 31.15
CA LYS A 445 -9.33 -55.36 30.59
C LYS A 445 -10.20 -56.62 30.52
N TYR A 446 -10.28 -57.22 29.31
CA TYR A 446 -9.60 -58.47 28.93
C TYR A 446 -9.73 -58.70 27.41
N GLY A 447 -8.62 -59.03 26.74
CA GLY A 447 -8.56 -59.41 25.32
C GLY A 447 -8.81 -60.91 25.08
N PRO A 448 -8.17 -61.53 24.08
CA PRO A 448 -8.66 -61.65 22.70
C PRO A 448 -9.07 -63.10 22.37
N ARG A 449 -9.88 -63.31 21.31
CA ARG A 449 -10.00 -64.62 20.65
C ARG A 449 -10.28 -64.52 19.14
N ARG A 450 -9.30 -65.07 18.41
CA ARG A 450 -9.28 -65.77 17.12
C ARG A 450 -9.58 -65.01 15.83
#